data_AF-A0AAN9P2U1-F1
#
_entry.id   AF-A0AAN9P2U1-F1
#
_cell.length_a   1.000
_cell.length_b   1.000
_cell.length_c   1.000
_cell.angle_alpha   90.00
_cell.angle_beta   90.00
_cell.angle_gamma   90.00
#
_symmetry.space_group_name_H-M   'P 1'
#
loop_
_entity.id
_entity.type
_entity.pdbx_description
1 polymer ?
#
loop_
_entity_poly.entity_id
_entity_poly.type
_entity_poly.pdbx_seq_one_letter_code
_entity_poly.pdbx_strand_id
1 'polypeptide(L)'
;MATFWSPYLVQAKQVDSNGGLYNLYLDEFDEKWTTQIKEFDYVIINAAQWFFRPIVFYEKQKIVGCQYCSSENVTHLTGRFGYRKAFRTAFKAIIGLENFKGITFLRTLAPSHFENGVWDKGGNCIRTKPFKSNETKLEGYNFDLRKIQLEEFKIAKKKAKKKGLKFMLLDTTQAMLLRPDGHPNKYGHLPKENVANDCVHWCLPGPIDSWSDFLLEMLKTESVRSTGKKRLHL
;
A
#
# COMPACT_ATOMS: atom_id res chain seq x y z
N MET A 1 3.90 -14.54 -12.42
CA MET A 1 3.79 -13.48 -11.39
C MET A 1 4.74 -12.36 -11.78
N ALA A 2 4.32 -11.09 -11.68
CA ALA A 2 5.17 -9.94 -11.95
C ALA A 2 5.04 -8.93 -10.81
N THR A 3 6.09 -8.15 -10.57
CA THR A 3 6.12 -7.10 -9.55
C THR A 3 6.50 -5.78 -10.20
N PHE A 4 5.66 -4.77 -10.03
CA PHE A 4 5.91 -3.42 -10.52
C PHE A 4 6.24 -2.52 -9.34
N TRP A 5 7.46 -1.97 -9.32
CA TRP A 5 7.88 -1.06 -8.27
C TRP A 5 7.31 0.35 -8.49
N SER A 6 6.18 0.61 -7.83
CA SER A 6 5.51 1.92 -7.80
C SER A 6 5.08 2.25 -6.35
N PRO A 7 6.01 2.71 -5.50
CA PRO A 7 5.74 2.87 -4.05
C PRO A 7 4.63 3.90 -3.74
N TYR A 8 4.34 4.78 -4.69
CA TYR A 8 3.32 5.83 -4.60
C TYR A 8 2.10 5.59 -5.49
N LEU A 9 2.07 4.52 -6.31
CA LEU A 9 1.04 4.15 -7.28
C LEU A 9 0.82 5.13 -8.45
N VAL A 10 1.22 6.38 -8.30
CA VAL A 10 1.20 7.44 -9.32
C VAL A 10 2.61 7.74 -9.78
N GLN A 11 2.71 8.48 -10.89
CA GLN A 11 4.00 8.91 -11.41
C GLN A 11 4.80 9.62 -10.30
N ALA A 12 6.02 9.14 -10.08
CA ALA A 12 6.88 9.65 -9.03
C ALA A 12 8.32 9.73 -9.51
N LYS A 13 8.98 10.84 -9.19
CA LYS A 13 10.39 11.08 -9.51
C LYS A 13 11.16 11.37 -8.24
N GLN A 14 12.26 10.66 -8.05
CA GLN A 14 13.22 10.95 -6.99
C GLN A 14 13.98 12.24 -7.35
N VAL A 15 14.10 13.16 -6.41
CA VAL A 15 14.72 14.48 -6.65
C VAL A 15 16.21 14.45 -6.35
N ASP A 16 16.61 13.76 -5.28
CA ASP A 16 18.00 13.68 -4.83
C ASP A 16 18.59 12.27 -5.00
N SER A 17 19.91 12.16 -5.13
CA SER A 17 20.60 10.85 -5.18
C SER A 17 20.50 10.08 -3.85
N ASN A 18 20.22 10.79 -2.75
CA ASN A 18 20.16 10.23 -1.40
C ASN A 18 18.78 9.59 -1.05
N GLY A 19 17.78 9.72 -1.93
CA GLY A 19 16.45 9.09 -1.76
C GLY A 19 15.58 9.74 -0.68
N GLY A 20 15.89 10.98 -0.32
CA GLY A 20 15.18 11.74 0.71
C GLY A 20 13.88 12.35 0.21
N LEU A 21 13.88 12.90 -1.01
CA LEU A 21 12.78 13.70 -1.54
C LEU A 21 12.19 13.13 -2.85
N TYR A 22 10.86 13.09 -2.93
CA TYR A 22 10.13 12.65 -4.11
C TYR A 22 9.13 13.69 -4.62
N ASN A 23 9.08 13.86 -5.94
CA ASN A 23 8.00 14.56 -6.63
C ASN A 23 6.91 13.54 -6.98
N LEU A 24 5.69 13.75 -6.49
CA LEU A 24 4.52 12.93 -6.78
C LEU A 24 3.55 13.70 -7.68
N TYR A 25 3.26 13.17 -8.86
CA TYR A 25 2.34 13.74 -9.83
C TYR A 25 0.96 13.11 -9.61
N LEU A 26 0.12 13.76 -8.80
CA LEU A 26 -1.08 13.16 -8.23
C LEU A 26 -2.21 12.92 -9.23
N ASP A 27 -2.14 13.53 -10.41
CA ASP A 27 -3.08 13.37 -11.52
C ASP A 27 -2.50 12.58 -12.71
N GLU A 28 -1.28 12.07 -12.58
CA GLU A 28 -0.59 11.29 -13.61
C GLU A 28 -0.50 9.80 -13.23
N PHE A 29 -0.66 8.93 -14.24
CA PHE A 29 -0.54 7.49 -14.08
C PHE A 29 0.93 7.08 -14.08
N ASP A 30 1.31 6.12 -13.24
CA ASP A 30 2.62 5.48 -13.36
C ASP A 30 2.58 4.43 -14.47
N GLU A 31 3.23 4.74 -15.59
CA GLU A 31 3.26 3.87 -16.76
C GLU A 31 3.98 2.54 -16.51
N LYS A 32 4.82 2.45 -15.45
CA LYS A 32 5.52 1.21 -15.09
C LYS A 32 4.57 0.05 -14.85
N TRP A 33 3.36 0.31 -14.35
CA TRP A 33 2.37 -0.74 -14.10
C TRP A 33 1.11 -0.55 -14.94
N THR A 34 0.64 0.69 -15.15
CA THR A 34 -0.66 0.94 -15.80
C THR A 34 -0.74 0.47 -17.24
N THR A 35 0.40 0.44 -17.96
CA THR A 35 0.48 -0.06 -19.35
C THR A 35 0.52 -1.59 -19.45
N GLN A 36 0.80 -2.28 -18.35
CA GLN A 36 1.09 -3.72 -18.35
C GLN A 36 -0.03 -4.57 -17.73
N ILE A 37 -0.81 -4.00 -16.81
CA ILE A 37 -1.77 -4.80 -16.01
C ILE A 37 -2.96 -5.37 -16.80
N LYS A 38 -3.18 -4.96 -18.06
CA LYS A 38 -4.30 -5.45 -18.88
C LYS A 38 -4.27 -6.97 -19.08
N GLU A 39 -3.06 -7.54 -19.15
CA GLU A 39 -2.83 -8.97 -19.40
C GLU A 39 -2.94 -9.84 -18.14
N PHE A 40 -3.22 -9.27 -16.97
CA PHE A 40 -3.25 -9.99 -15.70
C PHE A 40 -4.67 -10.34 -15.25
N ASP A 41 -4.90 -11.60 -14.90
CA ASP A 41 -6.15 -12.07 -14.29
C ASP A 41 -6.37 -11.50 -12.88
N TYR A 42 -5.28 -11.20 -12.17
CA TYR A 42 -5.29 -10.70 -10.80
C TYR A 42 -4.28 -9.57 -10.64
N VAL A 43 -4.73 -8.43 -10.11
CA VAL A 43 -3.89 -7.27 -9.83
C VAL A 43 -4.01 -6.94 -8.35
N ILE A 44 -2.91 -6.97 -7.60
CA ILE A 44 -2.89 -6.60 -6.19
C ILE A 44 -2.20 -5.24 -6.07
N ILE A 45 -2.93 -4.24 -5.58
CA ILE A 45 -2.39 -2.89 -5.32
C ILE A 45 -2.23 -2.67 -3.82
N ASN A 46 -1.09 -2.13 -3.43
CA ASN A 46 -0.81 -1.69 -2.07
C ASN A 46 0.18 -0.52 -2.06
N ALA A 47 0.00 0.40 -1.11
CA ALA A 47 0.97 1.45 -0.80
C ALA A 47 0.72 2.00 0.61
N ALA A 48 1.77 2.35 1.34
CA ALA A 48 1.67 2.98 2.66
C ALA A 48 3.00 3.63 3.08
N GLN A 49 4.03 2.83 3.35
CA GLN A 49 5.24 3.23 4.07
C GLN A 49 6.03 4.37 3.42
N TRP A 50 5.95 4.52 2.10
CA TRP A 50 6.66 5.58 1.39
C TRP A 50 6.00 6.96 1.55
N PHE A 51 4.73 7.03 1.94
CA PHE A 51 4.01 8.29 2.18
C PHE A 51 4.40 8.97 3.50
N PHE A 52 5.33 8.40 4.27
CA PHE A 52 5.95 9.04 5.43
C PHE A 52 7.20 9.86 5.07
N ARG A 53 7.68 9.78 3.82
CA ARG A 53 8.87 10.51 3.35
C ARG A 53 8.56 11.98 3.01
N PRO A 54 9.59 12.85 2.95
CA PRO A 54 9.49 14.15 2.29
C PRO A 54 8.99 14.03 0.84
N ILE A 55 7.95 14.80 0.50
CA ILE A 55 7.28 14.73 -0.79
C ILE A 55 6.89 16.13 -1.27
N VAL A 56 7.08 16.42 -2.54
CA VAL A 56 6.45 17.56 -3.23
C VAL A 56 5.31 17.04 -4.10
N PHE A 57 4.12 17.63 -3.95
CA PHE A 57 2.93 17.24 -4.69
C PHE A 57 2.76 18.13 -5.93
N TYR A 58 2.54 17.48 -7.08
CA TYR A 58 2.25 18.11 -8.35
C TYR A 58 0.83 17.75 -8.80
N GLU A 59 0.13 18.74 -9.38
CA GLU A 59 -1.05 18.52 -10.22
C GLU A 59 -0.94 19.41 -11.46
N LYS A 60 -1.28 18.87 -12.63
CA LYS A 60 -1.15 19.59 -13.92
C LYS A 60 0.24 20.21 -14.10
N GLN A 61 1.28 19.46 -13.72
CA GLN A 61 2.69 19.90 -13.72
C GLN A 61 3.02 21.13 -12.86
N LYS A 62 2.16 21.50 -11.90
CA LYS A 62 2.39 22.60 -10.96
C LYS A 62 2.46 22.10 -9.53
N ILE A 63 3.33 22.69 -8.73
CA ILE A 63 3.41 22.40 -7.29
C ILE A 63 2.10 22.85 -6.63
N VAL A 64 1.45 21.94 -5.92
CA VAL A 64 0.23 22.22 -5.14
C VAL A 64 0.47 22.15 -3.64
N GLY A 65 1.62 21.63 -3.21
CA GLY A 65 2.06 21.65 -1.83
C GLY A 65 3.17 20.64 -1.56
N CYS A 66 3.58 20.50 -0.31
CA CYS A 66 4.61 19.54 0.08
C CYS A 66 4.38 18.95 1.49
N GLN A 67 4.92 17.76 1.72
CA GLN A 67 5.11 17.15 3.03
C GLN A 67 6.59 17.19 3.39
N TYR A 68 6.92 17.67 4.60
CA TYR A 68 8.29 17.71 5.15
C TYR A 68 9.35 18.35 4.22
N CYS A 69 8.97 19.37 3.43
CA CYS A 69 9.91 20.14 2.62
C CYS A 69 10.32 21.44 3.32
N SER A 70 11.50 21.98 2.98
CA SER A 70 12.03 23.22 3.56
C SER A 70 11.65 24.48 2.78
N SER A 71 10.74 24.39 1.81
CA SER A 71 10.40 25.49 0.92
C SER A 71 9.35 26.42 1.53
N GLU A 72 9.76 27.61 1.95
CA GLU A 72 8.88 28.63 2.57
C GLU A 72 7.74 29.08 1.64
N ASN A 73 7.95 29.05 0.33
CA ASN A 73 6.97 29.50 -0.67
C ASN A 73 5.96 28.41 -1.11
N VAL A 74 5.97 27.22 -0.47
CA VAL A 74 5.12 26.09 -0.87
C VAL A 74 4.18 25.73 0.28
N THR A 75 2.89 25.58 -0.02
CA THR A 75 1.90 25.19 0.99
C THR A 75 2.23 23.83 1.59
N HIS A 76 2.32 23.77 2.92
CA HIS A 76 2.49 22.50 3.62
C HIS A 76 1.19 21.71 3.64
N LEU A 77 1.24 20.51 3.08
CA LEU A 77 0.16 19.53 3.04
C LEU A 77 0.59 18.27 3.78
N THR A 78 -0.39 17.51 4.26
CA THR A 78 -0.12 16.22 4.89
C THR A 78 -0.01 15.13 3.84
N GLY A 79 0.78 14.08 4.09
CA GLY A 79 0.83 12.93 3.20
C GLY A 79 -0.52 12.21 3.08
N ARG A 80 -1.46 12.43 4.01
CA ARG A 80 -2.88 12.03 3.86
C ARG A 80 -3.52 12.64 2.60
N PHE A 81 -3.19 13.89 2.27
CA PHE A 81 -3.66 14.54 1.04
C PHE A 81 -3.13 13.81 -0.20
N GLY A 82 -1.81 13.61 -0.27
CA GLY A 82 -1.17 12.90 -1.38
C GLY A 82 -1.65 11.46 -1.50
N TYR A 83 -1.76 10.76 -0.37
CA TYR A 83 -2.20 9.36 -0.28
C TYR A 83 -3.61 9.16 -0.83
N ARG A 84 -4.54 10.04 -0.44
CA ARG A 84 -5.92 9.99 -0.95
C ARG A 84 -5.95 10.19 -2.47
N LYS A 85 -5.24 11.19 -2.98
CA LYS A 85 -5.19 11.46 -4.43
C LYS A 85 -4.51 10.34 -5.19
N ALA A 86 -3.41 9.79 -4.67
CA ALA A 86 -2.70 8.68 -5.29
C ALA A 86 -3.59 7.44 -5.46
N PHE A 87 -4.30 7.01 -4.41
CA PHE A 87 -5.26 5.90 -4.53
C PHE A 87 -6.39 6.20 -5.50
N ARG A 88 -6.93 7.43 -5.46
CA ARG A 88 -7.98 7.86 -6.39
C ARG A 88 -7.52 7.76 -7.85
N THR A 89 -6.31 8.22 -8.14
CA THR A 89 -5.72 8.22 -9.48
C THR A 89 -5.36 6.80 -9.93
N ALA A 90 -4.77 5.98 -9.06
CA ALA A 90 -4.47 4.58 -9.36
C ALA A 90 -5.75 3.78 -9.67
N PHE A 91 -6.81 3.93 -8.88
CA PHE A 91 -8.08 3.28 -9.17
C PHE A 91 -8.75 3.82 -10.43
N LYS A 92 -8.60 5.12 -10.72
CA LYS A 92 -9.06 5.71 -11.99
C LYS A 92 -8.34 5.08 -13.18
N ALA A 93 -7.03 4.82 -13.09
CA ALA A 93 -6.27 4.14 -14.14
C ALA A 93 -6.86 2.77 -14.46
N ILE A 94 -7.03 1.91 -13.44
CA ILE A 94 -7.60 0.56 -13.63
C ILE A 94 -9.01 0.61 -14.21
N ILE A 95 -9.87 1.46 -13.66
CA ILE A 95 -11.27 1.61 -14.12
C ILE A 95 -11.33 2.19 -15.55
N GLY A 96 -10.29 2.93 -15.95
CA GLY A 96 -10.14 3.52 -17.28
C GLY A 96 -9.65 2.55 -18.34
N LEU A 97 -9.05 1.42 -17.95
CA LEU A 97 -8.50 0.44 -18.91
C LEU A 97 -9.60 -0.25 -19.69
N GLU A 98 -9.55 -0.11 -21.02
CA GLU A 98 -10.45 -0.80 -21.92
C GLU A 98 -10.13 -2.30 -21.97
N ASN A 99 -11.19 -3.11 -21.92
CA ASN A 99 -11.12 -4.58 -22.00
C ASN A 99 -10.32 -5.26 -20.87
N PHE A 100 -10.03 -4.58 -19.76
CA PHE A 100 -9.48 -5.23 -18.58
C PHE A 100 -10.53 -6.16 -17.95
N LYS A 101 -10.20 -7.44 -17.76
CA LYS A 101 -11.10 -8.48 -17.24
C LYS A 101 -10.66 -9.05 -15.88
N GLY A 102 -9.49 -8.65 -15.39
CA GLY A 102 -8.94 -9.15 -14.15
C GLY A 102 -9.68 -8.68 -12.90
N ILE A 103 -9.39 -9.34 -11.77
CA ILE A 103 -9.84 -8.94 -10.44
C ILE A 103 -8.79 -8.05 -9.80
N THR A 104 -9.19 -6.86 -9.37
CA THR A 104 -8.31 -5.96 -8.61
C THR A 104 -8.50 -6.17 -7.11
N PHE A 105 -7.41 -6.48 -6.42
CA PHE A 105 -7.34 -6.50 -4.97
C PHE A 105 -6.68 -5.23 -4.45
N LEU A 106 -7.28 -4.62 -3.43
CA LEU A 106 -6.55 -3.72 -2.55
C LEU A 106 -6.05 -4.53 -1.36
N ARG A 107 -4.73 -4.62 -1.17
CA ARG A 107 -4.16 -5.09 0.09
C ARG A 107 -3.96 -3.90 1.03
N THR A 108 -4.63 -3.93 2.17
CA THR A 108 -4.54 -2.83 3.15
C THR A 108 -3.12 -2.72 3.73
N LEU A 109 -2.83 -1.60 4.38
CA LEU A 109 -1.49 -1.35 4.94
C LEU A 109 -1.10 -2.39 6.00
N ALA A 110 0.19 -2.67 6.09
CA ALA A 110 0.79 -3.40 7.20
C ALA A 110 1.64 -2.39 8.00
N PRO A 111 1.31 -2.13 9.28
CA PRO A 111 2.01 -1.13 10.07
C PRO A 111 3.42 -1.60 10.42
N SER A 112 4.31 -0.65 10.68
CA SER A 112 5.60 -0.91 11.34
C SER A 112 5.42 -0.98 12.85
N HIS A 113 6.35 -1.64 13.54
CA HIS A 113 6.30 -1.83 15.00
C HIS A 113 7.55 -1.28 15.69
N PHE A 114 7.91 -0.02 15.40
CA PHE A 114 8.97 0.65 16.13
C PHE A 114 8.57 0.91 17.59
N GLU A 115 9.44 0.51 18.49
CA GLU A 115 9.45 0.78 19.92
C GLU A 115 10.78 1.46 20.29
N ASN A 116 10.82 2.10 21.46
CA ASN A 116 12.06 2.72 22.00
C ASN A 116 12.72 3.77 21.09
N GLY A 117 11.98 4.34 20.14
CA GLY A 117 12.47 5.34 19.20
C GLY A 117 11.72 5.27 17.87
N VAL A 118 12.00 6.23 17.00
CA VAL A 118 11.54 6.21 15.60
C VAL A 118 12.59 5.58 14.70
N TRP A 119 12.23 5.33 13.44
CA TRP A 119 13.04 4.60 12.47
C TRP A 119 14.47 5.15 12.30
N ASP A 120 14.67 6.46 12.41
CA ASP A 120 15.97 7.16 12.24
C ASP A 120 16.63 7.56 13.57
N LYS A 121 16.02 7.23 14.72
CA LYS A 121 16.49 7.63 16.06
C LYS A 121 16.58 6.45 17.02
N GLY A 122 17.10 5.32 16.54
CA GLY A 122 17.39 4.15 17.38
C GLY A 122 16.18 3.29 17.75
N GLY A 123 15.02 3.49 17.10
CA GLY A 123 13.86 2.61 17.26
C GLY A 123 14.18 1.15 16.95
N ASN A 124 13.49 0.23 17.61
CA ASN A 124 13.67 -1.21 17.47
C ASN A 124 12.35 -1.97 17.59
N CYS A 125 12.38 -3.29 17.36
CA CYS A 125 11.22 -4.17 17.43
C CYS A 125 11.67 -5.51 18.04
N ILE A 126 11.91 -5.51 19.35
CA ILE A 126 12.52 -6.65 20.06
C ILE A 126 11.51 -7.70 20.51
N ARG A 127 10.22 -7.49 20.24
CA ARG A 127 9.17 -8.44 20.66
C ARG A 127 9.35 -9.77 19.96
N THR A 128 9.10 -10.85 20.68
CA THR A 128 9.22 -12.24 20.20
C THR A 128 7.90 -13.00 20.26
N LYS A 129 6.81 -12.31 20.63
CA LYS A 129 5.46 -12.86 20.71
C LYS A 129 4.46 -11.91 20.07
N PRO A 130 3.39 -12.44 19.45
CA PRO A 130 2.31 -11.63 18.91
C PRO A 130 1.57 -10.89 20.03
N PHE A 131 0.93 -9.78 19.67
CA PHE A 131 -0.04 -9.14 20.53
C PHE A 131 -1.33 -9.97 20.62
N LYS A 132 -1.95 -9.98 21.80
CA LYS A 132 -3.35 -10.34 21.94
C LYS A 132 -4.23 -9.23 21.37
N SER A 133 -5.48 -9.57 21.05
CA SER A 133 -6.44 -8.66 20.41
C SER A 133 -6.75 -7.39 21.21
N ASN A 134 -6.51 -7.38 22.53
CA ASN A 134 -6.74 -6.26 23.43
C ASN A 134 -5.46 -5.49 23.83
N GLU A 135 -4.28 -5.91 23.36
CA GLU A 135 -2.99 -5.32 23.74
C GLU A 135 -2.59 -4.15 22.84
N THR A 136 -3.23 -4.01 21.67
CA THR A 136 -2.92 -2.94 20.71
C THR A 136 -4.16 -2.57 19.90
N LYS A 137 -4.15 -1.35 19.35
CA LYS A 137 -5.13 -0.88 18.38
C LYS A 137 -4.46 0.01 17.35
N LEU A 138 -5.04 0.07 16.15
CA LEU A 138 -4.50 0.91 15.07
C LEU A 138 -4.78 2.38 15.38
N GLU A 139 -3.73 3.19 15.48
CA GLU A 139 -3.85 4.61 15.86
C GLU A 139 -3.08 5.54 14.90
N GLY A 140 -3.28 6.84 15.12
CA GLY A 140 -2.52 7.91 14.50
C GLY A 140 -2.52 7.84 12.97
N TYR A 141 -1.34 8.05 12.38
CA TYR A 141 -1.20 8.13 10.94
C TYR A 141 -1.60 6.84 10.23
N ASN A 142 -1.28 5.67 10.80
CA ASN A 142 -1.67 4.37 10.22
C ASN A 142 -3.20 4.18 10.21
N PHE A 143 -3.89 4.61 11.27
CA PHE A 143 -5.36 4.60 11.29
C PHE A 143 -5.95 5.45 10.14
N ASP A 144 -5.42 6.66 9.96
CA ASP A 144 -5.89 7.57 8.92
C ASP A 144 -5.61 7.04 7.51
N LEU A 145 -4.43 6.47 7.27
CA LEU A 145 -4.11 5.85 5.97
C LEU A 145 -5.08 4.68 5.68
N ARG A 146 -5.33 3.79 6.65
CA ARG A 146 -6.29 2.70 6.46
C ARG A 146 -7.69 3.24 6.18
N LYS A 147 -8.12 4.28 6.89
CA LYS A 147 -9.41 4.93 6.65
C LYS A 147 -9.51 5.46 5.21
N ILE A 148 -8.47 6.14 4.72
CA ILE A 148 -8.39 6.63 3.34
C ILE A 148 -8.43 5.47 2.33
N GLN A 149 -7.68 4.39 2.57
CA GLN A 149 -7.69 3.19 1.72
C GLN A 149 -9.12 2.65 1.57
N LEU A 150 -9.84 2.47 2.68
CA LEU A 150 -11.19 1.93 2.68
C LEU A 150 -12.20 2.86 2.01
N GLU A 151 -12.09 4.17 2.22
CA GLU A 151 -12.98 5.17 1.61
C GLU A 151 -12.80 5.24 0.09
N GLU A 152 -11.57 5.41 -0.40
CA GLU A 152 -11.30 5.48 -1.84
C GLU A 152 -11.59 4.13 -2.51
N PHE A 153 -11.31 3.01 -1.84
CA PHE A 153 -11.69 1.68 -2.33
C PHE A 153 -13.21 1.51 -2.44
N LYS A 154 -13.98 1.98 -1.46
CA LYS A 154 -15.46 1.92 -1.50
C LYS A 154 -16.01 2.73 -2.67
N ILE A 155 -15.43 3.90 -2.96
CA ILE A 155 -15.78 4.73 -4.12
C ILE A 155 -15.41 4.02 -5.42
N ALA A 156 -14.17 3.52 -5.53
CA ALA A 156 -13.66 2.81 -6.69
C ALA A 156 -14.47 1.54 -6.99
N LYS A 157 -14.76 0.72 -5.99
CA LYS A 157 -15.56 -0.50 -6.11
C LYS A 157 -16.96 -0.22 -6.66
N LYS A 158 -17.61 0.87 -6.22
CA LYS A 158 -18.91 1.29 -6.76
C LYS A 158 -18.81 1.68 -8.24
N LYS A 159 -17.77 2.42 -8.63
CA LYS A 159 -17.53 2.82 -10.03
C LYS A 159 -17.17 1.63 -10.92
N ALA A 160 -16.27 0.77 -10.44
CA ALA A 160 -15.84 -0.47 -11.09
C ALA A 160 -17.03 -1.39 -11.38
N LYS A 161 -17.94 -1.58 -10.41
CA LYS A 161 -19.16 -2.39 -10.59
C LYS A 161 -20.01 -1.90 -11.77
N LYS A 162 -20.13 -0.59 -11.99
CA LYS A 162 -20.88 -0.03 -13.14
C LYS A 162 -20.24 -0.33 -14.50
N LYS A 163 -18.94 -0.63 -14.51
CA LYS A 163 -18.18 -1.05 -15.70
C LYS A 163 -17.99 -2.57 -15.80
N GLY A 164 -18.65 -3.35 -14.95
CA GLY A 164 -18.46 -4.82 -14.91
C GLY A 164 -17.12 -5.27 -14.31
N LEU A 165 -16.32 -4.36 -13.76
CA LEU A 165 -15.04 -4.65 -13.14
C LEU A 165 -15.21 -5.11 -11.69
N LYS A 166 -14.32 -6.00 -11.24
CA LYS A 166 -14.38 -6.60 -9.91
C LYS A 166 -13.25 -6.12 -9.01
N PHE A 167 -13.64 -5.52 -7.89
CA PHE A 167 -12.73 -5.01 -6.86
C PHE A 167 -12.97 -5.74 -5.54
N MET A 168 -11.90 -6.31 -4.98
CA MET A 168 -11.90 -7.08 -3.74
C MET A 168 -10.94 -6.47 -2.72
N LEU A 169 -11.26 -6.61 -1.44
CA LEU A 169 -10.43 -6.09 -0.35
C LEU A 169 -9.72 -7.26 0.30
N LEU A 170 -8.40 -7.27 0.24
CA LEU A 170 -7.53 -8.15 1.01
C LEU A 170 -7.13 -7.38 2.27
N ASP A 171 -7.97 -7.42 3.31
CA ASP A 171 -7.74 -6.66 4.54
C ASP A 171 -6.76 -7.37 5.48
N THR A 172 -5.48 -6.98 5.41
CA THR A 172 -4.39 -7.58 6.19
C THR A 172 -4.02 -6.76 7.43
N THR A 173 -4.52 -5.51 7.56
CA THR A 173 -4.00 -4.57 8.57
C THR A 173 -4.12 -5.10 9.99
N GLN A 174 -5.28 -5.63 10.38
CA GLN A 174 -5.47 -6.12 11.75
C GLN A 174 -4.61 -7.33 12.05
N ALA A 175 -4.51 -8.28 11.11
CA ALA A 175 -3.67 -9.45 11.27
C ALA A 175 -2.20 -9.06 11.44
N MET A 176 -1.72 -8.06 10.68
CA MET A 176 -0.32 -7.62 10.76
C MET A 176 -0.02 -6.74 11.96
N LEU A 177 -0.98 -5.92 12.40
CA LEU A 177 -0.87 -5.13 13.63
C LEU A 177 -0.60 -6.00 14.86
N LEU A 178 -1.10 -7.24 14.87
CA LEU A 178 -0.92 -8.15 15.99
C LEU A 178 0.42 -8.89 15.96
N ARG A 179 1.30 -8.60 14.99
CA ARG A 179 2.51 -9.40 14.74
C ARG A 179 3.81 -8.60 14.84
N PRO A 180 4.06 -7.88 15.96
CA PRO A 180 5.32 -7.18 16.16
C PRO A 180 6.52 -8.14 16.20
N ASP A 181 6.27 -9.43 16.47
CA ASP A 181 7.24 -10.53 16.46
C ASP A 181 7.75 -10.92 15.08
N GLY A 182 7.16 -10.38 14.01
CA GLY A 182 7.48 -10.74 12.64
C GLY A 182 8.62 -9.97 11.99
N HIS A 183 9.16 -8.96 12.66
CA HIS A 183 10.13 -8.04 12.08
C HIS A 183 11.57 -8.54 12.22
N PRO A 184 12.45 -8.30 11.23
CA PRO A 184 13.87 -8.66 11.32
C PRO A 184 14.62 -7.92 12.41
N ASN A 185 14.19 -6.70 12.78
CA ASN A 185 14.92 -5.83 13.69
C ASN A 185 16.37 -5.63 13.17
N LYS A 186 17.39 -5.89 13.99
CA LYS A 186 18.80 -5.83 13.57
C LYS A 186 19.23 -6.92 12.58
N TYR A 187 18.41 -7.95 12.35
CA TYR A 187 18.75 -9.10 11.51
C TYR A 187 18.30 -8.95 10.06
N GLY A 188 17.74 -7.80 9.67
CA GLY A 188 17.39 -7.48 8.28
C GLY A 188 18.59 -7.09 7.42
N HIS A 189 19.75 -6.88 8.04
CA HIS A 189 20.98 -6.38 7.43
C HIS A 189 22.17 -7.28 7.80
N LEU A 190 23.25 -7.20 7.02
CA LEU A 190 24.47 -7.92 7.36
C LEU A 190 25.07 -7.38 8.67
N PRO A 191 25.70 -8.21 9.53
CA PRO A 191 26.18 -7.78 10.85
C PRO A 191 27.17 -6.60 10.87
N LYS A 192 27.79 -6.28 9.73
CA LYS A 192 28.77 -5.20 9.57
C LYS A 192 28.16 -3.90 9.06
N GLU A 193 26.88 -3.89 8.73
CA GLU A 193 26.18 -2.71 8.25
C GLU A 193 25.68 -1.89 9.44
N ASN A 194 26.14 -0.64 9.54
CA ASN A 194 25.65 0.30 10.55
C ASN A 194 24.33 0.93 10.07
N VAL A 195 23.28 0.12 9.98
CA VAL A 195 21.96 0.50 9.46
C VAL A 195 20.94 0.45 10.59
N ALA A 196 19.92 1.31 10.53
CA ALA A 196 18.83 1.32 11.48
C ALA A 196 18.11 -0.04 11.53
N ASN A 197 17.49 -0.36 12.67
CA ASN A 197 16.72 -1.60 12.81
C ASN A 197 15.54 -1.62 11.82
N ASP A 198 15.32 -2.77 11.21
CA ASP A 198 14.21 -2.97 10.29
C ASP A 198 12.96 -3.44 11.03
N CYS A 199 12.06 -2.49 11.29
CA CYS A 199 10.74 -2.74 11.86
C CYS A 199 9.61 -2.45 10.88
N VAL A 200 9.92 -2.46 9.58
CA VAL A 200 8.98 -2.19 8.49
C VAL A 200 8.78 -3.43 7.61
N HIS A 201 9.86 -4.14 7.29
CA HIS A 201 9.83 -5.40 6.55
C HIS A 201 9.63 -6.60 7.47
N TRP A 202 9.49 -7.78 6.90
CA TRP A 202 9.05 -8.98 7.60
C TRP A 202 10.04 -10.12 7.34
N CYS A 203 10.30 -10.93 8.36
CA CYS A 203 11.04 -12.17 8.20
C CYS A 203 10.28 -13.13 7.27
N LEU A 204 11.03 -13.96 6.54
CA LEU A 204 10.52 -15.09 5.77
C LEU A 204 11.27 -16.37 6.17
N PRO A 205 10.56 -17.48 6.47
CA PRO A 205 9.11 -17.56 6.66
C PRO A 205 8.64 -16.72 7.86
N GLY A 206 7.36 -16.31 7.89
CA GLY A 206 6.88 -15.40 8.92
C GLY A 206 5.38 -15.06 8.83
N PRO A 207 4.90 -14.08 9.62
CA PRO A 207 3.49 -13.70 9.65
C PRO A 207 2.93 -13.28 8.29
N ILE A 208 3.80 -12.78 7.43
CA ILE A 208 3.46 -12.30 6.10
C ILE A 208 3.00 -13.43 5.16
N ASP A 209 3.34 -14.69 5.46
CA ASP A 209 2.88 -15.87 4.73
C ASP A 209 1.34 -15.97 4.74
N SER A 210 0.70 -15.48 5.81
CA SER A 210 -0.76 -15.43 5.92
C SER A 210 -1.43 -14.56 4.84
N TRP A 211 -0.71 -13.64 4.20
CA TRP A 211 -1.27 -12.88 3.06
C TRP A 211 -1.55 -13.79 1.87
N SER A 212 -0.65 -14.75 1.62
CA SER A 212 -0.81 -15.76 0.57
C SER A 212 -1.95 -16.70 0.90
N ASP A 213 -2.10 -17.11 2.17
CA ASP A 213 -3.22 -17.95 2.61
C ASP A 213 -4.57 -17.25 2.42
N PHE A 214 -4.68 -15.98 2.85
CA PHE A 214 -5.89 -15.19 2.65
C PHE A 214 -6.21 -15.01 1.17
N LEU A 215 -5.21 -14.68 0.35
CA LEU A 215 -5.40 -14.53 -1.09
C LEU A 215 -5.87 -15.85 -1.71
N LEU A 216 -5.23 -16.97 -1.40
CA LEU A 216 -5.58 -18.29 -1.92
C LEU A 216 -7.03 -18.64 -1.57
N GLU A 217 -7.46 -18.41 -0.34
CA GLU A 217 -8.83 -18.69 0.10
C GLU A 217 -9.84 -17.78 -0.61
N MET A 218 -9.52 -16.50 -0.78
CA MET A 218 -10.36 -15.58 -1.56
C MET A 218 -10.50 -16.06 -3.02
N LEU A 219 -9.41 -16.51 -3.65
CA LEU A 219 -9.42 -17.02 -5.03
C LEU A 219 -10.27 -18.30 -5.16
N LYS A 220 -10.14 -19.24 -4.21
CA LYS A 220 -10.97 -20.45 -4.16
C LYS A 220 -12.46 -20.10 -4.04
N THR A 221 -12.80 -19.22 -3.09
CA THR A 221 -14.18 -18.76 -2.88
C THR A 221 -14.77 -18.11 -4.14
N GLU A 222 -13.98 -17.30 -4.85
CA GLU A 222 -14.45 -16.66 -6.09
C GLU A 222 -14.60 -17.63 -7.27
N SER A 223 -13.74 -18.65 -7.36
CA SER A 223 -13.88 -19.73 -8.34
C SER A 223 -15.20 -20.50 -8.14
N VAL A 224 -15.52 -20.85 -6.88
CA VAL A 224 -16.78 -21.53 -6.53
C VAL A 224 -18.00 -20.67 -6.90
N ARG A 225 -17.97 -19.37 -6.59
CA ARG A 225 -19.06 -18.43 -6.94
C ARG A 225 -19.27 -18.30 -8.44
N SER A 226 -18.19 -18.29 -9.22
CA SER A 226 -18.25 -18.23 -10.69
C SER A 226 -18.91 -19.49 -11.26
N THR A 227 -18.49 -20.67 -10.77
CA THR A 227 -19.03 -21.97 -11.20
C THR A 227 -20.49 -22.16 -10.79
N GLY A 228 -20.88 -21.74 -9.59
CA GLY A 228 -22.27 -21.78 -9.12
C GLY A 228 -23.20 -20.90 -9.95
N LYS A 229 -22.78 -19.69 -10.33
CA LYS A 229 -23.55 -18.82 -11.25
C LYS A 229 -23.71 -19.44 -12.63
N LYS A 230 -22.68 -20.09 -13.17
CA LYS A 230 -22.80 -20.79 -14.47
C LYS A 230 -23.82 -21.93 -14.41
N ARG A 231 -23.92 -22.66 -13.29
CA ARG A 231 -24.90 -23.74 -13.11
C ARG A 231 -26.34 -23.26 -12.91
N LEU A 232 -26.57 -22.05 -12.41
CA LEU A 232 -27.90 -21.45 -12.23
C LEU A 232 -28.47 -20.82 -13.52
N HIS A 233 -27.65 -20.68 -14.56
CA HIS A 233 -28.03 -20.11 -15.86
C HIS A 233 -28.04 -21.15 -17.00
N LEU A 234 -27.90 -22.43 -16.65
CA LEU A 234 -28.15 -23.59 -17.51
C LEU A 234 -29.43 -24.26 -17.03
#